data_AF-A0A8E2AKS3-F1
#
_entry.id   AF-A0A8E2AKS3-F1
#
_cell.length_a   1.000
_cell.length_b   1.000
_cell.length_c   1.000
_cell.angle_alpha   90.00
_cell.angle_beta   90.00
_cell.angle_gamma   90.00
#
_symmetry.space_group_name_H-M   'P 1'
#
loop_
_entity.id
_entity.type
_entity.pdbx_description
1 polymer ?
#
loop_
_entity_poly.entity_id
_entity_poly.type
_entity_poly.pdbx_seq_one_letter_code
_entity_poly.pdbx_strand_id
1 'polypeptide(L)'
;YWQVFQMTGVHLDEFALPRQHSLVHYWSLIKLFRAPNGLCSSITESEHIKAVKEPWQRSNRYNALSQMLETNQHTDKLAAVHVEFQDRGMLQGSLLSNVLGYKGMSTKSTL
;
A
#
# COMPACT_ATOMS: atom_id res chain seq x y z
N TYR A 1 -16.17 -25.32 -9.66
CA TYR A 1 -15.45 -25.51 -8.39
C TYR A 1 -16.39 -25.91 -7.23
N TRP A 2 -17.55 -25.29 -7.08
CA TRP A 2 -18.54 -25.55 -6.00
C TRP A 2 -19.31 -26.88 -6.10
N GLN A 3 -19.54 -27.40 -7.32
CA GLN A 3 -20.27 -28.65 -7.55
C GLN A 3 -19.51 -29.89 -7.05
N VAL A 4 -18.18 -29.83 -6.94
CA VAL A 4 -17.35 -30.95 -6.49
C VAL A 4 -17.61 -31.29 -5.01
N PHE A 5 -17.86 -30.28 -4.17
CA PHE A 5 -18.10 -30.46 -2.74
C PHE A 5 -19.50 -31.00 -2.41
N GLN A 6 -20.49 -30.77 -3.29
CA GLN A 6 -21.83 -31.39 -3.16
C GLN A 6 -21.80 -32.87 -3.53
N MET A 7 -21.05 -33.24 -4.57
CA MET A 7 -20.98 -34.64 -5.03
C MET A 7 -20.23 -35.57 -4.08
N THR A 8 -19.28 -35.06 -3.30
CA THR A 8 -18.44 -35.90 -2.41
C THR A 8 -19.06 -36.14 -1.03
N GLY A 9 -20.22 -35.55 -0.71
CA GLY A 9 -20.93 -35.78 0.55
C GLY A 9 -20.17 -35.34 1.81
N VAL A 10 -19.10 -34.56 1.66
CA VAL A 10 -18.17 -34.19 2.74
C VAL A 10 -18.81 -33.24 3.76
N HIS A 11 -19.96 -32.62 3.46
CA HIS A 11 -20.61 -31.72 4.40
C HIS A 11 -22.14 -31.71 4.22
N LEU A 12 -22.85 -32.44 5.08
CA LEU A 12 -24.32 -32.51 5.09
C LEU A 12 -24.99 -31.62 6.15
N ASP A 13 -24.26 -31.16 7.17
CA ASP A 13 -24.93 -30.58 8.35
C ASP A 13 -24.84 -29.05 8.51
N GLU A 14 -23.89 -28.31 7.92
CA GLU A 14 -23.89 -26.84 8.11
C GLU A 14 -23.00 -26.12 7.09
N PHE A 15 -23.57 -25.34 6.16
CA PHE A 15 -22.77 -24.52 5.24
C PHE A 15 -22.06 -23.38 5.97
N ALA A 16 -20.83 -23.61 6.44
CA ALA A 16 -19.97 -22.54 6.95
C ALA A 16 -19.41 -21.73 5.77
N LEU A 17 -20.17 -20.72 5.32
CA LEU A 17 -19.70 -19.82 4.26
C LEU A 17 -18.45 -19.07 4.77
N PRO A 18 -17.30 -19.15 4.07
CA PRO A 18 -16.00 -18.66 4.55
C PRO A 18 -15.91 -17.13 4.77
N ARG A 19 -17.02 -16.39 4.66
CA ARG A 19 -17.09 -14.92 4.86
C ARG A 19 -18.09 -14.46 5.92
N GLN A 20 -18.86 -15.35 6.56
CA GLN A 20 -19.84 -14.95 7.59
C GLN A 20 -19.19 -14.49 8.91
N HIS A 21 -17.93 -14.87 9.19
CA HIS A 21 -17.26 -14.47 10.43
C HIS A 21 -17.08 -12.95 10.55
N SER A 22 -16.92 -12.25 9.43
CA SER A 22 -16.79 -10.78 9.46
C SER A 22 -18.07 -10.08 9.94
N LEU A 23 -19.25 -10.65 9.69
CA LEU A 23 -20.56 -10.07 10.07
C LEU A 23 -20.72 -9.91 11.59
N VAL A 24 -20.09 -10.78 12.37
CA VAL A 24 -20.11 -10.70 13.85
C VAL A 24 -19.48 -9.40 14.34
N HIS A 25 -18.55 -8.81 13.58
CA HIS A 25 -17.85 -7.59 13.94
C HIS A 25 -18.48 -6.30 13.36
N TYR A 26 -19.50 -6.40 12.49
CA TYR A 26 -20.06 -5.22 11.79
C TYR A 26 -20.63 -4.19 12.76
N TRP A 27 -21.39 -4.63 13.76
CA TRP A 27 -21.99 -3.70 14.72
C TRP A 27 -20.94 -2.87 15.47
N SER A 28 -19.88 -3.53 15.95
CA SER A 28 -18.76 -2.88 16.64
C SER A 28 -17.98 -1.94 15.72
N LEU A 29 -17.72 -2.36 14.47
CA LEU A 29 -17.00 -1.55 13.48
C LEU A 29 -17.81 -0.32 13.04
N ILE A 30 -19.14 -0.43 12.92
CA ILE A 30 -20.03 0.71 12.65
C ILE A 30 -20.02 1.69 13.82
N LYS A 31 -20.08 1.19 15.06
CA LYS A 31 -20.10 2.05 16.26
C LYS A 31 -18.77 2.77 16.48
N LEU A 32 -17.64 2.06 16.31
CA LEU A 32 -16.32 2.58 16.63
C LEU A 32 -15.71 3.38 15.47
N PHE A 33 -15.98 2.98 14.22
CA PHE A 33 -15.30 3.52 13.04
C PHE A 33 -16.24 3.98 11.92
N ARG A 34 -17.56 3.92 12.13
CA ARG A 34 -18.59 4.24 11.11
C ARG A 34 -18.35 3.52 9.77
N ALA A 35 -17.80 2.31 9.81
CA ALA A 35 -17.46 1.55 8.62
C ALA A 35 -18.24 0.23 8.58
N PRO A 36 -19.39 0.16 7.87
CA PRO A 36 -20.16 -1.06 7.75
C PRO A 36 -19.36 -2.18 7.09
N ASN A 37 -18.53 -1.86 6.10
CA ASN A 37 -17.77 -2.86 5.34
C ASN A 37 -16.31 -2.97 5.81
N GLY A 38 -15.97 -2.42 6.97
CA GLY A 38 -14.59 -2.41 7.47
C GLY A 38 -13.63 -1.49 6.68
N LEU A 39 -14.14 -0.58 5.84
CA LEU A 39 -13.32 0.36 5.06
C LEU A 39 -12.43 1.24 5.97
N CYS A 40 -12.99 1.82 7.03
CA CYS A 40 -12.22 2.62 7.99
C CYS A 40 -11.17 1.77 8.71
N SER A 41 -11.52 0.54 9.13
CA SER A 41 -10.52 -0.38 9.71
C SER A 41 -9.42 -0.76 8.72
N SER A 42 -9.73 -0.94 7.43
CA SER A 42 -8.72 -1.22 6.41
C SER A 42 -7.82 -0.02 6.11
N ILE A 43 -8.37 1.21 6.18
CA ILE A 43 -7.59 2.45 6.03
C ILE A 43 -6.64 2.59 7.21
N THR A 44 -7.14 2.48 8.44
CA THR A 44 -6.28 2.58 9.64
C THR A 44 -5.26 1.46 9.70
N GLU A 45 -5.62 0.24 9.28
CA GLU A 45 -4.70 -0.89 9.20
C GLU A 45 -3.62 -0.67 8.14
N SER A 46 -3.97 -0.09 6.98
CA SER A 46 -3.01 0.25 5.93
C SER A 46 -2.00 1.30 6.40
N GLU A 47 -2.48 2.34 7.09
CA GLU A 47 -1.61 3.36 7.69
C GLU A 47 -0.76 2.78 8.82
N HIS A 48 -1.31 1.89 9.65
CA HIS A 48 -0.55 1.17 10.68
C HIS A 48 0.51 0.24 10.10
N ILE A 49 0.26 -0.40 8.95
CA ILE A 49 1.27 -1.18 8.24
C ILE A 49 2.46 -0.30 7.89
N LYS A 50 2.22 0.84 7.23
CA LYS A 50 3.27 1.77 6.78
C LYS A 50 4.02 2.43 7.93
N ALA A 51 3.30 2.92 8.93
CA ALA A 51 3.89 3.69 10.03
C ALA A 51 4.50 2.81 11.13
N VAL A 52 4.08 1.55 11.26
CA VAL A 52 4.47 0.69 12.39
C VAL A 52 5.00 -0.66 11.94
N LYS A 53 4.25 -1.45 11.17
CA LYS A 53 4.66 -2.84 10.86
C LYS A 53 5.90 -2.89 9.97
N GLU A 54 5.96 -2.12 8.89
CA GLU A 54 7.14 -2.13 8.02
C GLU A 54 8.37 -1.53 8.69
N PRO A 55 8.30 -0.38 9.40
CA PRO A 55 9.46 0.15 10.13
C PRO A 55 9.95 -0.81 11.22
N TRP A 56 9.03 -1.47 11.92
CA TRP A 56 9.38 -2.51 12.90
C TRP A 56 10.17 -3.66 12.26
N GLN A 57 9.72 -4.15 11.10
CA GLN A 57 10.40 -5.20 10.35
C GLN A 57 11.79 -4.77 9.87
N ARG A 58 11.98 -3.49 9.49
CA ARG A 58 13.27 -2.93 9.05
C ARG A 58 14.23 -2.60 10.19
N SER A 59 13.72 -2.38 11.39
CA SER A 59 14.52 -2.03 12.57
C SER A 59 15.40 -3.20 13.04
N ASN A 60 16.50 -2.89 13.73
CA ASN A 60 17.35 -3.91 14.36
C ASN A 60 16.78 -4.43 15.71
N ARG A 61 15.56 -4.02 16.08
CA ARG A 61 14.84 -4.35 17.32
C ARG A 61 15.48 -3.86 18.63
N TYR A 62 16.66 -3.24 18.59
CA TYR A 62 17.29 -2.58 19.73
C TYR A 62 16.97 -1.08 19.69
N ASN A 63 16.27 -0.55 20.70
CA ASN A 63 15.76 0.83 20.68
C ASN A 63 14.92 1.15 19.42
N ALA A 64 14.10 0.18 19.00
CA ALA A 64 13.38 0.21 17.73
C ALA A 64 12.47 1.44 17.55
N LEU A 65 11.87 1.94 18.63
CA LEU A 65 10.95 3.09 18.56
C LEU A 65 11.62 4.33 17.94
N SER A 66 12.85 4.67 18.37
CA SER A 66 13.58 5.83 17.81
C SER A 66 13.86 5.63 16.33
N GLN A 67 14.31 4.43 15.94
CA GLN A 67 14.59 4.09 14.55
C GLN A 67 13.33 4.14 13.68
N MET A 68 12.20 3.66 14.20
CA MET A 68 10.92 3.69 13.50
C MET A 68 10.45 5.13 13.28
N LEU A 69 10.58 5.99 14.29
CA LEU A 69 10.22 7.41 14.19
C LEU A 69 11.12 8.15 13.17
N GLU A 70 12.43 7.94 13.23
CA GLU A 70 13.38 8.50 12.27
C GLU A 70 13.11 8.02 10.84
N THR A 71 12.79 6.74 10.67
CA THR A 71 12.46 6.14 9.37
C THR A 71 11.20 6.79 8.79
N ASN A 72 10.13 6.90 9.59
CA ASN A 72 8.88 7.54 9.17
C ASN A 72 9.12 9.00 8.78
N GLN A 73 9.86 9.75 9.60
CA GLN A 73 10.20 11.13 9.30
C GLN A 73 11.01 11.27 8.00
N HIS A 74 11.95 10.35 7.77
CA HIS A 74 12.75 10.34 6.55
C HIS A 74 11.90 10.04 5.32
N THR A 75 11.01 9.04 5.38
CA THR A 75 10.10 8.73 4.27
C THR A 75 9.15 9.87 3.97
N ASP A 76 8.63 10.57 4.98
CA ASP A 76 7.74 11.72 4.80
C ASP A 76 8.46 12.88 4.11
N LYS A 77 9.71 13.17 4.52
CA LYS A 77 10.55 14.18 3.87
C LYS A 77 10.85 13.83 2.42
N LEU A 78 11.18 12.57 2.13
CA LEU A 78 11.41 12.12 0.76
C LEU A 78 10.15 12.25 -0.11
N ALA A 79 8.98 11.89 0.44
CA ALA A 79 7.71 12.06 -0.26
C ALA A 79 7.43 13.54 -0.58
N ALA A 80 7.65 14.45 0.37
CA ALA A 80 7.49 15.89 0.15
C ALA A 80 8.45 16.44 -0.92
N VAL A 81 9.73 16.07 -0.84
CA VAL A 81 10.76 16.47 -1.83
C VAL A 81 10.43 15.91 -3.22
N HIS A 82 9.91 14.68 -3.30
CA HIS A 82 9.52 14.07 -4.57
C HIS A 82 8.39 14.85 -5.25
N VAL A 83 7.38 15.29 -4.49
CA VAL A 83 6.30 16.16 -5.00
C VAL A 83 6.87 17.49 -5.50
N GLU A 84 7.76 18.12 -4.73
CA GLU A 84 8.37 19.40 -5.10
C GLU A 84 9.20 19.28 -6.40
N PHE A 85 9.99 18.22 -6.54
CA PHE A 85 10.79 17.98 -7.75
C PHE A 85 9.92 17.63 -8.95
N GLN A 86 8.78 16.96 -8.75
CA GLN A 86 7.82 16.68 -9.80
C GLN A 86 7.16 17.99 -10.30
N ASP A 87 6.74 18.86 -9.39
CA ASP A 87 6.14 20.16 -9.71
C ASP A 87 7.11 21.09 -10.43
N ARG A 88 8.40 21.03 -10.08
CA ARG A 88 9.49 21.76 -10.76
C ARG A 88 9.88 21.14 -12.11
N GLY A 89 9.27 20.01 -12.52
CA GLY A 89 9.60 19.30 -13.76
C GLY A 89 10.98 18.61 -13.75
N MET A 90 11.62 18.49 -12.58
CA MET A 90 12.96 17.90 -12.44
C MET A 90 12.97 16.38 -12.60
N LEU A 91 11.81 15.74 -12.46
CA LEU A 91 11.61 14.30 -12.64
C LEU A 91 11.02 13.94 -14.00
N GLN A 92 10.93 14.90 -14.93
CA GLN A 92 10.42 14.68 -16.29
C GLN A 92 11.58 14.33 -17.23
N GLY A 93 11.50 13.13 -17.83
CA GLY A 93 12.54 12.58 -18.70
C GLY A 93 13.16 11.30 -18.14
N SER A 94 13.63 10.43 -19.01
CA SER A 94 14.40 9.25 -18.61
C SER A 94 15.90 9.58 -18.59
N LEU A 95 16.68 8.87 -17.78
CA LEU A 95 18.15 8.98 -17.84
C LEU A 95 18.67 8.74 -19.27
N LEU A 96 18.02 7.84 -20.02
CA LEU A 96 18.32 7.58 -21.43
C LEU A 96 18.05 8.79 -22.33
N SER A 97 16.91 9.46 -22.19
CA SER A 97 16.61 10.66 -22.99
C SER A 97 17.56 11.82 -22.68
N ASN A 98 17.97 11.97 -21.42
CA ASN A 98 18.92 12.99 -21.02
C ASN A 98 20.33 12.69 -21.55
N VAL A 99 20.79 11.44 -21.44
CA VAL A 99 22.11 11.01 -21.97
C VAL A 99 22.17 11.08 -23.49
N LEU A 100 21.09 10.70 -24.19
CA LEU A 100 21.01 10.79 -25.65
C LEU A 100 20.93 12.24 -26.12
N GLY A 101 20.19 13.12 -25.42
CA GLY A 101 20.15 14.56 -25.69
C GLY A 101 21.51 15.26 -25.49
N TYR A 102 22.34 14.76 -24.57
CA TYR A 102 23.72 15.23 -24.39
C TYR A 102 24.69 14.73 -25.47
N LYS A 103 24.40 13.60 -26.13
CA LYS A 103 25.31 12.96 -27.10
C LYS A 103 24.93 13.10 -28.57
N GLY A 104 23.76 13.63 -28.93
CA GLY A 104 23.41 13.71 -30.34
C GLY A 104 22.23 14.59 -30.71
N MET A 105 22.55 15.46 -31.69
CA MET A 105 21.69 16.03 -32.75
C MET A 105 21.01 17.36 -32.36
N SER A 106 21.20 18.50 -33.04
CA SER A 106 21.29 18.72 -34.49
C SER A 106 20.49 17.68 -35.27
N THR A 107 19.24 17.45 -34.87
CA THR A 107 18.23 16.99 -35.80
C THR A 107 17.78 18.25 -36.50
N LYS A 108 18.42 18.52 -37.64
CA LYS A 108 17.90 19.50 -38.58
C LYS A 108 16.44 19.14 -38.85
N SER A 109 15.57 20.08 -38.51
CA SER A 109 14.25 20.24 -39.10
C SER A 109 14.37 20.03 -40.62
N THR A 110 13.73 18.99 -41.12
CA THR A 110 13.48 18.85 -42.55
C THR A 110 12.11 18.20 -42.75
N LEU A 111 11.21 19.05 -43.23
CA LEU A 111 9.87 18.83 -43.80
C LEU A 111 8.73 18.48 -42.84
#